data_AF-A0A9R1HVH0-F1
#
_entry.id   AF-A0A9R1HVH0-F1
#
_cell.length_a   1.000
_cell.length_b   1.000
_cell.length_c   1.000
_cell.angle_alpha   90.00
_cell.angle_beta   90.00
_cell.angle_gamma   90.00
#
_symmetry.space_group_name_H-M   'P 1'
#
loop_
_entity.id
_entity.type
_entity.pdbx_description
1 polymer ?
#
loop_
_entity_poly.entity_id
_entity_poly.type
_entity_poly.pdbx_seq_one_letter_code
_entity_poly.pdbx_strand_id
1 'polypeptide(L)'
;VFGRGSDMETRYGLLRGTLRAPAIGWMMYNVLVSNEKSIQSQYKSHVYANPENVTPEIVESRYELTKRKGARYVPAAFLTGLLDPVQSREEFLELFAKLDGDVSVLVVSTLNSPKRSKAEMEALKGAKGVTKFVEVPGALLPQEEYPLAVAEELYDFLQGSLSSGR
;
A
#
# COMPACT_ATOMS: atom_id res chain seq x y z
N VAL A 1 12.08 -4.57 4.21
CA VAL A 1 11.19 -3.42 4.47
C VAL A 1 11.68 -2.19 3.72
N PHE A 2 10.75 -1.42 3.15
CA PHE A 2 11.03 -0.28 2.29
C PHE A 2 11.77 0.84 3.05
N GLY A 3 12.79 1.45 2.43
CA GLY A 3 13.40 2.69 2.92
C GLY A 3 14.40 2.60 4.08
N ARG A 4 14.79 1.40 4.53
CA ARG A 4 15.65 1.18 5.71
C ARG A 4 17.14 0.90 5.42
N GLY A 5 17.62 1.15 4.19
CA GLY A 5 19.07 1.14 3.91
C GLY A 5 19.73 2.42 4.45
N SER A 6 20.95 2.36 4.99
CA SER A 6 21.61 3.50 5.66
C SER A 6 21.71 4.79 4.81
N ASP A 7 22.02 4.67 3.52
CA ASP A 7 22.01 5.80 2.56
C ASP A 7 20.58 6.30 2.27
N MET A 8 19.61 5.39 2.23
CA MET A 8 18.19 5.71 1.99
C MET A 8 17.56 6.40 3.20
N GLU A 9 17.92 6.01 4.41
CA GLU A 9 17.38 6.57 5.64
C GLU A 9 17.77 8.05 5.81
N THR A 10 19.02 8.39 5.47
CA THR A 10 19.50 9.77 5.47
C THR A 10 18.77 10.62 4.43
N ARG A 11 18.64 10.12 3.18
CA ARG A 11 17.91 10.80 2.10
C ARG A 11 16.44 10.98 2.41
N TYR A 12 15.80 9.95 2.98
CA TYR A 12 14.40 9.99 3.41
C TYR A 12 14.19 10.85 4.64
N GLY A 13 15.17 10.93 5.54
CA GLY A 13 15.21 11.90 6.64
C GLY A 13 15.15 13.34 6.12
N LEU A 14 16.02 13.66 5.15
CA LEU A 14 16.03 14.98 4.52
C LEU A 14 14.72 15.30 3.80
N LEU A 15 14.18 14.37 3.00
CA LEU A 15 12.89 14.53 2.31
C LEU A 15 11.74 14.81 3.29
N ARG A 16 11.68 14.08 4.41
CA ARG A 16 10.68 14.29 5.47
C ARG A 16 10.80 15.67 6.10
N GLY A 17 12.04 16.08 6.43
CA GLY A 17 12.31 17.40 6.97
C GLY A 17 11.82 18.50 6.04
N THR A 18 12.13 18.39 4.75
CA THR A 18 11.70 19.33 3.72
C THR A 18 10.17 19.37 3.56
N LEU A 19 9.49 18.22 3.54
CA LEU A 19 8.02 18.16 3.42
C LEU A 19 7.28 18.69 4.66
N ARG A 20 7.94 18.70 5.84
CA ARG A 20 7.38 19.24 7.09
C ARG A 20 7.73 20.71 7.32
N ALA A 21 8.72 21.25 6.61
CA ALA A 21 9.14 22.63 6.77
C ALA A 21 8.01 23.61 6.39
N PRO A 22 7.81 24.70 7.17
CA PRO A 22 6.86 25.74 6.80
C PRO A 22 7.22 26.36 5.45
N ALA A 23 6.20 26.74 4.67
CA ALA A 23 6.29 27.21 3.29
C ALA A 23 6.86 26.19 2.27
N ILE A 24 8.10 25.75 2.41
CA ILE A 24 8.77 24.83 1.46
C ILE A 24 8.05 23.48 1.38
N GLY A 25 7.67 22.91 2.53
CA GLY A 25 6.90 21.67 2.56
C GLY A 25 5.51 21.81 1.96
N TRP A 26 4.91 23.00 2.06
CA TRP A 26 3.60 23.29 1.46
C TRP A 26 3.69 23.40 -0.07
N MET A 27 4.73 24.06 -0.58
CA MET A 27 5.01 24.11 -2.01
C MET A 27 5.26 22.71 -2.60
N MET A 28 6.10 21.91 -1.95
CA MET A 28 6.41 20.54 -2.38
C MET A 28 5.18 19.62 -2.31
N TYR A 29 4.35 19.76 -1.27
CA TYR A 29 3.08 19.04 -1.16
C TYR A 29 2.15 19.38 -2.33
N ASN A 30 2.00 20.65 -2.67
CA ASN A 30 1.13 21.06 -3.77
C ASN A 30 1.62 20.59 -5.13
N VAL A 31 2.94 20.58 -5.36
CA VAL A 31 3.50 20.17 -6.65
C VAL A 31 3.49 18.65 -6.83
N LEU A 32 3.88 17.89 -5.79
CA LEU A 32 4.09 16.45 -5.92
C LEU A 32 2.87 15.62 -5.53
N VAL A 33 2.04 16.11 -4.61
CA VAL A 33 0.93 15.34 -4.04
C VAL A 33 -0.43 15.94 -4.42
N SER A 34 -0.66 17.24 -4.15
CA SER A 34 -1.91 17.94 -4.50
C SER A 34 -1.87 18.47 -5.94
N ASN A 35 -1.63 17.55 -6.89
CA ASN A 35 -1.53 17.86 -8.31
C ASN A 35 -2.18 16.76 -9.15
N GLU A 36 -3.20 17.12 -9.93
CA GLU A 36 -3.95 16.15 -10.76
C GLU A 36 -3.07 15.38 -11.74
N LYS A 37 -2.08 16.03 -12.38
CA LYS A 37 -1.16 15.36 -13.31
C LYS A 37 -0.26 14.36 -12.59
N SER A 38 0.23 14.72 -11.40
CA SER A 38 1.01 13.81 -10.54
C SER A 38 0.15 12.61 -10.10
N ILE A 39 -1.08 12.86 -9.67
CA ILE A 39 -2.03 11.80 -9.29
C ILE A 39 -2.30 10.88 -10.47
N GLN A 40 -2.64 11.44 -11.64
CA GLN A 40 -2.88 10.67 -12.86
C GLN A 40 -1.66 9.83 -13.26
N SER A 41 -0.46 10.41 -13.19
CA SER A 41 0.79 9.72 -13.51
C SER A 41 1.06 8.56 -12.56
N GLN A 42 0.85 8.72 -11.26
CA GLN A 42 0.97 7.64 -10.29
C GLN A 42 -0.05 6.54 -10.57
N TYR A 43 -1.31 6.93 -10.82
CA TYR A 43 -2.36 5.96 -11.08
C TYR A 43 -2.11 5.11 -12.31
N LYS A 44 -1.68 5.74 -13.41
CA LYS A 44 -1.37 5.05 -14.67
C LYS A 44 -0.09 4.21 -14.63
N SER A 45 0.81 4.45 -13.70
CA SER A 45 2.12 3.77 -13.67
C SER A 45 2.20 2.61 -12.70
N HIS A 46 1.52 2.68 -11.56
CA HIS A 46 1.65 1.65 -10.53
C HIS A 46 0.43 1.44 -9.63
N VAL A 47 -0.56 2.35 -9.61
CA VAL A 47 -1.73 2.14 -8.75
C VAL A 47 -2.74 1.20 -9.40
N TYR A 48 -3.07 1.46 -10.66
CA TYR A 48 -3.93 0.60 -11.49
C TYR A 48 -3.06 -0.19 -12.48
N ALA A 49 -3.51 -1.40 -12.81
CA ALA A 49 -2.89 -2.24 -13.82
C ALA A 49 -3.22 -1.76 -15.24
N ASN A 50 -4.45 -1.29 -15.48
CA ASN A 50 -4.86 -0.75 -16.76
C ASN A 50 -4.92 0.79 -16.69
N PRO A 51 -4.04 1.51 -17.43
CA PRO A 51 -4.02 2.97 -17.42
C PRO A 51 -5.28 3.60 -18.02
N GLU A 52 -6.05 2.86 -18.84
CA GLU A 52 -7.32 3.33 -19.40
C GLU A 52 -8.45 3.40 -18.36
N ASN A 53 -8.31 2.68 -17.24
CA ASN A 53 -9.25 2.76 -16.13
C ASN A 53 -9.04 4.03 -15.27
N VAL A 54 -8.01 4.84 -15.55
CA VAL A 54 -7.71 6.07 -14.82
C VAL A 54 -8.49 7.24 -15.42
N THR A 55 -9.75 7.38 -15.01
CA THR A 55 -10.66 8.41 -15.52
C THR A 55 -10.43 9.78 -14.85
N PRO A 56 -10.90 10.88 -15.47
CA PRO A 56 -10.87 12.21 -14.84
C PRO A 56 -11.54 12.25 -13.46
N GLU A 57 -12.66 11.55 -13.29
CA GLU A 57 -13.42 11.52 -12.03
C GLU A 57 -12.63 10.85 -10.90
N ILE A 58 -11.84 9.81 -11.21
CA ILE A 58 -10.93 9.18 -10.25
C ILE A 58 -9.84 10.18 -9.84
N VAL A 59 -9.26 10.90 -10.80
CA VAL A 59 -8.22 11.88 -10.51
C VAL A 59 -8.76 13.03 -9.66
N GLU A 60 -9.93 13.58 -10.01
CA GLU A 60 -10.61 14.65 -9.26
C GLU A 60 -10.95 14.20 -7.84
N SER A 61 -11.54 13.01 -7.68
CA SER A 61 -11.84 12.42 -6.38
C SER A 61 -10.60 12.33 -5.47
N ARG A 62 -9.45 11.92 -6.04
CA ARG A 62 -8.19 11.77 -5.30
C ARG A 62 -7.56 13.12 -5.01
N TYR A 63 -7.71 14.08 -5.93
CA TYR A 63 -7.28 15.44 -5.75
C TYR A 63 -8.03 16.13 -4.61
N GLU A 64 -9.36 15.97 -4.51
CA GLU A 64 -10.15 16.51 -3.40
C GLU A 64 -9.71 16.00 -2.02
N LEU A 65 -9.26 14.74 -1.93
CA LEU A 65 -8.70 14.20 -0.68
C LEU A 65 -7.43 14.94 -0.23
N THR A 66 -6.60 15.41 -1.18
CA THR A 66 -5.38 16.17 -0.87
C THR A 66 -5.67 17.57 -0.30
N LYS A 67 -6.88 18.10 -0.50
CA LYS A 67 -7.30 19.42 0.03
C LYS A 67 -7.83 19.35 1.46
N ARG A 68 -8.06 18.14 2.00
CA ARG A 68 -8.65 17.97 3.33
C ARG A 68 -7.68 18.43 4.43
N LYS A 69 -8.24 18.96 5.53
CA LYS A 69 -7.46 19.41 6.69
C LYS A 69 -6.59 18.25 7.21
N GLY A 70 -5.28 18.46 7.24
CA GLY A 70 -4.32 17.47 7.73
C GLY A 70 -3.75 16.51 6.67
N ALA A 71 -4.23 16.55 5.42
CA ALA A 71 -3.82 15.62 4.37
C ALA A 71 -2.31 15.63 4.04
N ARG A 72 -1.60 16.72 4.39
CA ARG A 72 -0.17 16.88 4.10
C ARG A 72 0.80 16.03 4.90
N TYR A 73 0.40 15.52 6.07
CA TYR A 73 1.36 14.95 7.03
C TYR A 73 1.68 13.47 6.77
N VAL A 74 0.73 12.73 6.22
CA VAL A 74 0.85 11.28 6.00
C VAL A 74 1.68 10.91 4.77
N PRO A 75 1.58 11.58 3.61
CA PRO A 75 2.28 11.15 2.39
C PRO A 75 3.80 11.05 2.52
N ALA A 76 4.42 11.99 3.25
CA ALA A 76 5.85 11.95 3.53
C ALA A 76 6.24 10.73 4.38
N ALA A 77 5.43 10.38 5.39
CA ALA A 77 5.67 9.21 6.22
C ALA A 77 5.46 7.90 5.45
N PHE A 78 4.39 7.85 4.63
CA PHE A 78 4.09 6.72 3.75
C PHE A 78 5.23 6.45 2.76
N LEU A 79 5.65 7.47 2.00
CA LEU A 79 6.71 7.34 0.98
C LEU A 79 8.06 6.93 1.58
N THR A 80 8.29 7.18 2.86
CA THR A 80 9.57 6.92 3.52
C THR A 80 9.58 5.67 4.40
N GLY A 81 8.48 4.90 4.43
CA GLY A 81 8.37 3.70 5.28
C GLY A 81 8.30 4.02 6.77
N LEU A 82 7.97 5.26 7.14
CA LEU A 82 7.81 5.66 8.54
C LEU A 82 6.52 5.17 9.19
N LEU A 83 5.57 4.69 8.39
CA LEU A 83 4.34 4.06 8.88
C LEU A 83 4.57 2.58 9.23
N ASP A 84 5.65 1.98 8.75
CA ASP A 84 5.94 0.58 9.03
C ASP A 84 6.44 0.43 10.47
N PRO A 85 5.82 -0.43 11.30
CA PRO A 85 6.19 -0.61 12.70
C PRO A 85 7.50 -1.42 12.87
N VAL A 86 8.09 -1.88 11.78
CA VAL A 86 9.20 -2.84 11.73
C VAL A 86 10.34 -2.33 10.84
N GLN A 87 11.54 -2.81 11.12
CA GLN A 87 12.77 -2.43 10.42
C GLN A 87 13.22 -3.47 9.40
N SER A 88 12.87 -4.73 9.62
CA SER A 88 13.36 -5.88 8.87
C SER A 88 12.21 -6.77 8.38
N ARG A 89 12.49 -7.59 7.37
CA ARG A 89 11.47 -8.53 6.84
C ARG A 89 11.19 -9.62 7.87
N GLU A 90 12.20 -9.97 8.64
CA GLU A 90 12.13 -10.94 9.73
C GLU A 90 11.16 -10.44 10.81
N GLU A 91 11.31 -9.18 11.25
CA GLU A 91 10.36 -8.55 12.18
C GLU A 91 8.95 -8.46 11.59
N PHE A 92 8.82 -8.18 10.29
CA PHE A 92 7.53 -8.16 9.60
C PHE A 92 6.84 -9.53 9.63
N LEU A 93 7.55 -10.61 9.30
CA LEU A 93 7.00 -11.97 9.31
C LEU A 93 6.65 -12.43 10.73
N GLU A 94 7.43 -12.01 11.73
CA GLU A 94 7.17 -12.30 13.14
C GLU A 94 5.82 -11.71 13.63
N LEU A 95 5.36 -10.60 13.05
CA LEU A 95 4.02 -10.05 13.35
C LEU A 95 2.91 -11.04 12.95
N PHE A 96 3.04 -11.69 11.79
CA PHE A 96 2.06 -12.68 11.32
C PHE A 96 2.19 -13.99 12.10
N ALA A 97 3.42 -14.42 12.39
CA ALA A 97 3.65 -15.64 13.17
C ALA A 97 2.96 -15.62 14.55
N LYS A 98 2.82 -14.43 15.16
CA LYS A 98 2.10 -14.22 16.43
C LYS A 98 0.59 -14.34 16.32
N LEU A 99 0.01 -14.25 15.12
CA LEU A 99 -1.42 -14.43 14.88
C LEU A 99 -1.79 -15.90 14.62
N ASP A 100 -0.79 -16.77 14.51
CA ASP A 100 -0.97 -18.17 14.16
C ASP A 100 -1.86 -18.91 15.15
N GLY A 101 -2.96 -19.45 14.63
CA GLY A 101 -3.97 -20.14 15.43
C GLY A 101 -4.93 -19.23 16.19
N ASP A 102 -4.75 -17.92 16.21
CA ASP A 102 -5.63 -16.96 16.90
C ASP A 102 -6.53 -16.19 15.92
N VAL A 103 -5.97 -15.78 14.78
CA VAL A 103 -6.70 -15.02 13.76
C VAL A 103 -6.45 -15.64 12.40
N SER A 104 -7.52 -15.92 11.64
CA SER A 104 -7.38 -16.32 10.25
C SER A 104 -6.99 -15.12 9.38
N VAL A 105 -5.87 -15.22 8.66
CA VAL A 105 -5.33 -14.13 7.84
C VAL A 105 -5.38 -14.50 6.36
N LEU A 106 -6.09 -13.69 5.57
CA LEU A 106 -6.02 -13.70 4.11
C LEU A 106 -5.05 -12.61 3.66
N VAL A 107 -4.07 -12.99 2.83
CA VAL A 107 -3.20 -12.05 2.12
C VAL A 107 -3.56 -12.08 0.64
N VAL A 108 -3.88 -10.91 0.09
CA VAL A 108 -4.17 -10.71 -1.33
C VAL A 108 -3.00 -9.95 -1.96
N SER A 109 -2.21 -10.62 -2.79
CA SER A 109 -1.21 -9.99 -3.64
C SER A 109 -1.77 -9.77 -5.06
N THR A 110 -1.01 -9.08 -5.91
CA THR A 110 -1.44 -8.82 -7.30
C THR A 110 -0.36 -9.06 -8.33
N LEU A 111 -0.79 -9.40 -9.54
CA LEU A 111 0.09 -9.69 -10.68
C LEU A 111 1.04 -8.52 -10.98
N ASN A 112 0.53 -7.29 -11.00
CA ASN A 112 1.27 -6.11 -11.45
C ASN A 112 1.69 -5.17 -10.31
N SER A 113 1.72 -5.65 -9.06
CA SER A 113 2.25 -4.88 -7.93
C SER A 113 3.71 -4.45 -8.17
N PRO A 114 4.11 -3.22 -7.77
CA PRO A 114 5.49 -2.76 -7.84
C PRO A 114 6.46 -3.74 -7.17
N LYS A 115 7.59 -4.02 -7.84
CA LYS A 115 8.57 -5.05 -7.44
C LYS A 115 8.93 -5.06 -5.94
N ARG A 116 9.16 -3.89 -5.35
CA ARG A 116 9.54 -3.78 -3.94
C ARG A 116 8.40 -4.17 -3.00
N SER A 117 7.20 -3.63 -3.21
CA SER A 117 6.01 -3.99 -2.43
C SER A 117 5.63 -5.45 -2.63
N LYS A 118 5.69 -5.94 -3.88
CA LYS A 118 5.43 -7.34 -4.21
C LYS A 118 6.39 -8.29 -3.49
N ALA A 119 7.68 -7.94 -3.39
CA ALA A 119 8.65 -8.77 -2.67
C ALA A 119 8.35 -8.92 -1.17
N GLU A 120 7.77 -7.89 -0.52
CA GLU A 120 7.32 -8.02 0.87
C GLU A 120 6.02 -8.82 0.98
N MET A 121 5.07 -8.65 0.04
CA MET A 121 3.85 -9.47 -0.01
C MET A 121 4.17 -10.96 -0.24
N GLU A 122 5.01 -11.30 -1.22
CA GLU A 122 5.36 -12.68 -1.53
C GLU A 122 6.11 -13.38 -0.39
N ALA A 123 6.77 -12.63 0.50
CA ALA A 123 7.38 -13.22 1.70
C ALA A 123 6.34 -13.82 2.66
N LEU A 124 5.07 -13.39 2.58
CA LEU A 124 3.96 -13.93 3.37
C LEU A 124 3.39 -15.23 2.78
N LYS A 125 3.78 -15.61 1.56
CA LYS A 125 3.30 -16.83 0.92
C LYS A 125 3.82 -18.06 1.67
N GLY A 126 2.91 -18.77 2.35
CA GLY A 126 3.26 -19.92 3.19
C GLY A 126 3.93 -19.55 4.52
N ALA A 127 3.94 -18.26 4.89
CA ALA A 127 4.46 -17.82 6.18
C ALA A 127 3.55 -18.30 7.32
N LYS A 128 4.15 -18.54 8.49
CA LYS A 128 3.41 -18.90 9.71
C LYS A 128 2.40 -17.80 10.06
N GLY A 129 1.19 -18.19 10.44
CA GLY A 129 0.08 -17.29 10.75
C GLY A 129 -0.65 -16.69 9.54
N VAL A 130 -0.20 -16.97 8.31
CA VAL A 130 -0.97 -16.66 7.09
C VAL A 130 -1.81 -17.86 6.73
N THR A 131 -3.14 -17.71 6.81
CA THR A 131 -4.08 -18.80 6.56
C THR A 131 -4.26 -19.07 5.07
N LYS A 132 -4.39 -18.02 4.26
CA LYS A 132 -4.54 -18.13 2.81
C LYS A 132 -3.77 -17.00 2.14
N PHE A 133 -3.04 -17.32 1.08
CA PHE A 133 -2.37 -16.37 0.22
C PHE A 133 -2.91 -16.54 -1.19
N VAL A 134 -3.34 -15.45 -1.82
CA VAL A 134 -3.88 -15.45 -3.19
C VAL A 134 -3.25 -14.33 -4.00
N GLU A 135 -3.18 -14.54 -5.30
CA GLU A 135 -2.73 -13.53 -6.26
C GLU A 135 -3.86 -13.24 -7.24
N VAL A 136 -4.30 -11.98 -7.32
CA VAL A 136 -5.40 -11.54 -8.17
C VAL A 136 -4.92 -10.59 -9.28
N PRO A 137 -5.72 -10.35 -10.33
CA PRO A 137 -5.45 -9.27 -11.29
C PRO A 137 -5.38 -7.90 -10.61
N GLY A 138 -4.57 -6.99 -11.16
CA GLY A 138 -4.43 -5.62 -10.66
C GLY A 138 -3.01 -5.24 -10.26
N ALA A 139 -2.89 -4.04 -9.67
CA ALA A 139 -1.66 -3.48 -9.14
C ALA A 139 -1.83 -3.13 -7.65
N LEU A 140 -1.74 -1.86 -7.23
CA LEU A 140 -1.83 -1.51 -5.80
C LEU A 140 -3.26 -1.42 -5.26
N LEU A 141 -4.26 -1.16 -6.10
CA LEU A 141 -5.66 -1.06 -5.70
C LEU A 141 -6.55 -2.07 -6.47
N PRO A 142 -6.28 -3.38 -6.36
CA PRO A 142 -7.07 -4.40 -7.06
C PRO A 142 -8.56 -4.37 -6.66
N GLN A 143 -8.89 -3.97 -5.43
CA GLN A 143 -10.26 -3.84 -4.97
C GLN A 143 -11.04 -2.70 -5.66
N GLU A 144 -10.35 -1.70 -6.19
CA GLU A 144 -11.00 -0.65 -6.97
C GLU A 144 -11.15 -1.07 -8.44
N GLU A 145 -10.14 -1.74 -9.00
CA GLU A 145 -10.07 -2.03 -10.43
C GLU A 145 -10.66 -3.40 -10.83
N TYR A 146 -10.50 -4.41 -9.98
CA TYR A 146 -10.99 -5.78 -10.15
C TYR A 146 -11.80 -6.21 -8.91
N PRO A 147 -12.86 -5.46 -8.54
CA PRO A 147 -13.58 -5.67 -7.28
C PRO A 147 -14.15 -7.08 -7.15
N LEU A 148 -14.63 -7.69 -8.24
CA LEU A 148 -15.20 -9.04 -8.21
C LEU A 148 -14.14 -10.11 -7.88
N ALA A 149 -12.96 -10.03 -8.50
CA ALA A 149 -11.88 -10.98 -8.23
C ALA A 149 -11.42 -10.91 -6.75
N VAL A 150 -11.37 -9.70 -6.17
CA VAL A 150 -11.07 -9.54 -4.74
C VAL A 150 -12.22 -10.03 -3.86
N ALA A 151 -13.46 -9.72 -4.23
CA ALA A 151 -14.65 -10.09 -3.45
C ALA A 151 -14.88 -11.60 -3.41
N GLU A 152 -14.65 -12.31 -4.52
CA GLU A 152 -14.73 -13.77 -4.60
C GLU A 152 -13.73 -14.43 -3.63
N GLU A 153 -12.47 -14.01 -3.64
CA GLU A 153 -11.45 -14.55 -2.74
C GLU A 153 -11.75 -14.26 -1.26
N LEU A 154 -12.27 -13.06 -0.96
CA LEU A 154 -12.73 -12.69 0.38
C LEU A 154 -13.92 -13.56 0.81
N TYR A 155 -14.89 -13.76 -0.07
CA TYR A 155 -16.09 -14.53 0.21
C TYR A 155 -15.75 -15.99 0.51
N ASP A 156 -14.98 -16.62 -0.37
CA ASP A 156 -14.52 -18.01 -0.21
C ASP A 156 -13.71 -18.20 1.08
N PHE A 157 -12.84 -17.24 1.39
CA PHE A 157 -12.06 -17.24 2.62
C PHE A 157 -12.96 -17.19 3.86
N LEU A 158 -13.92 -16.26 3.89
CA LEU A 158 -14.84 -16.11 5.02
C LEU A 158 -15.72 -17.35 5.21
N GLN A 159 -16.22 -17.95 4.12
CA GLN A 159 -16.98 -19.20 4.20
C GLN A 159 -16.13 -20.35 4.76
N GLY A 160 -14.89 -20.49 4.28
CA GLY A 160 -13.96 -21.51 4.75
C GLY A 160 -13.61 -21.36 6.22
N SER A 161 -13.36 -20.12 6.68
CA SER A 161 -13.08 -19.80 8.08
C SER A 161 -14.27 -20.06 9.00
N LEU A 162 -15.49 -19.73 8.59
CA LEU A 162 -16.72 -20.00 9.36
C LEU A 162 -17.04 -21.50 9.44
N SER A 163 -16.75 -22.25 8.38
CA SER A 163 -17.01 -23.70 8.31
C SER A 163 -15.96 -24.53 9.05
N SER A 164 -14.74 -24.01 9.18
CA SER A 164 -13.63 -24.64 9.92
C SER A 164 -13.68 -24.38 11.43
N GLY A 165 -14.86 -24.02 11.94
CA GLY A 165 -15.09 -23.61 13.32
C GLY A 165 -14.33 -24.46 14.35
N ARG A 166 -13.41 -23.79 15.04
CA ARG A 166 -13.45 -23.81 16.50
C ARG A 166 -14.71 -23.10 16.97
#